data_AF-A0A6N7S7H1-F1
#
_entry.id   AF-A0A6N7S7H1-F1
#
_cell.length_a   1.000
_cell.length_b   1.000
_cell.length_c   1.000
_cell.angle_alpha   90.00
_cell.angle_beta   90.00
_cell.angle_gamma   90.00
#
_symmetry.space_group_name_H-M   'P 1'
#
loop_
_entity.id
_entity.type
_entity.pdbx_description
1 polymer ?
#
loop_
_entity_poly.entity_id
_entity_poly.type
_entity_poly.pdbx_seq_one_letter_code
_entity_poly.pdbx_strand_id
1 'polypeptide(L)' 'MSADKKKMGRPYREGIPRDERVMLRLTKAEKEEIQTKAKEKGMSMTEFFIKAAKEYK' A
#
# COMPACT_ATOMS: atom_id res chain seq x y z
N MET A 1 -27.92 18.95 12.45
CA MET A 1 -28.68 17.69 12.64
C MET A 1 -27.69 16.55 12.62
N SER A 2 -27.45 15.93 13.78
CA SER A 2 -26.50 14.82 13.94
C SER A 2 -27.13 13.58 13.30
N ALA A 3 -26.59 13.15 12.16
CA ALA A 3 -27.02 11.91 11.54
C ALA A 3 -26.55 10.74 12.40
N ASP A 4 -27.51 10.03 13.02
CA ASP A 4 -27.31 8.74 13.67
C ASP A 4 -26.52 7.81 12.75
N LYS A 5 -25.21 7.72 13.00
CA LYS A 5 -24.32 6.73 12.39
C LYS A 5 -24.81 5.36 12.84
N LYS A 6 -25.57 4.70 11.96
CA LYS A 6 -26.10 3.34 12.13
C LYS A 6 -25.12 2.45 12.90
N LYS A 7 -25.58 1.99 14.07
CA LYS A 7 -24.87 1.21 15.08
C LYS A 7 -24.69 -0.26 14.69
N MET A 8 -24.40 -0.55 13.42
CA MET A 8 -24.17 -1.91 12.93
C MET A 8 -22.90 -1.91 12.08
N GLY A 9 -21.82 -2.46 12.65
CA GLY A 9 -20.48 -2.53 12.05
C GLY A 9 -19.38 -2.35 13.11
N ARG A 10 -18.14 -2.72 12.76
CA ARG A 10 -16.98 -2.46 13.62
C ARG A 10 -16.85 -0.93 13.79
N PRO A 11 -16.72 -0.42 15.03
CA PRO A 11 -16.67 1.02 15.26
C PRO A 11 -15.53 1.65 14.47
N TYR A 12 -15.83 2.75 13.78
CA TYR A 12 -14.82 3.59 13.14
C TYR A 12 -13.87 4.08 14.24
N ARG A 13 -12.60 3.71 14.16
CA ARG A 13 -11.57 4.16 15.10
C ARG A 13 -10.97 5.46 14.57
N GLU A 14 -11.36 6.57 15.17
CA GLU A 14 -10.68 7.85 14.99
C GLU A 14 -9.21 7.74 15.45
N GLY A 15 -8.29 8.34 14.70
CA GLY A 15 -6.86 8.35 15.04
C GLY A 15 -6.01 7.16 14.55
N ILE A 16 -6.58 6.20 13.80
CA ILE A 16 -5.76 5.19 13.11
C ILE A 16 -5.22 5.77 11.80
N PRO A 17 -3.89 5.86 11.61
CA PRO A 17 -3.30 6.22 10.34
C PRO A 17 -3.79 5.25 9.27
N ARG A 18 -4.40 5.78 8.22
CA ARG A 18 -4.78 4.99 7.07
C ARG A 18 -3.63 5.00 6.08
N ASP A 19 -3.33 3.84 5.53
CA ASP A 19 -2.42 3.77 4.40
C ASP A 19 -3.03 4.53 3.22
N GLU A 20 -2.23 5.43 2.64
CA GLU A 20 -2.59 6.10 1.40
C GLU A 20 -2.29 5.19 0.21
N ARG A 21 -3.13 5.29 -0.83
CA ARG A 21 -2.93 4.53 -2.06
C ARG A 21 -2.19 5.41 -3.08
N VAL A 22 -1.08 4.91 -3.59
CA VAL A 22 -0.33 5.54 -4.67
C VAL A 22 -0.55 4.74 -5.96
N MET A 23 -0.95 5.40 -7.03
CA MET A 23 -0.99 4.80 -8.38
C MET A 23 0.28 5.17 -9.13
N LEU A 24 1.01 4.16 -9.59
CA LEU A 24 2.21 4.30 -10.40
C LEU A 24 1.97 3.75 -11.80
N ARG A 25 2.48 4.44 -12.82
CA ARG A 25 2.50 3.94 -14.20
C ARG A 25 3.88 3.35 -14.46
N LEU A 26 3.90 2.10 -14.89
CA LEU A 26 5.09 1.34 -15.23
C LEU A 26 4.87 0.67 -16.57
N THR A 27 5.93 0.48 -17.33
CA THR A 27 5.90 -0.41 -18.49
C THR A 27 5.76 -1.87 -18.04
N LYS A 28 5.38 -2.74 -18.97
CA LYS A 28 5.22 -4.17 -18.66
C LYS A 28 6.55 -4.81 -18.23
N ALA A 29 7.64 -4.45 -18.90
CA ALA A 29 8.98 -4.95 -18.59
C ALA A 29 9.44 -4.55 -17.17
N GLU A 30 9.30 -3.26 -16.81
CA GLU A 30 9.66 -2.79 -15.47
C GLU A 30 8.85 -3.50 -14.38
N LYS A 31 7.55 -3.72 -14.62
CA LYS A 31 6.70 -4.43 -13.67
C LYS A 31 7.17 -5.87 -13.44
N GLU A 32 7.53 -6.58 -14.51
CA GLU A 32 8.00 -7.97 -14.43
C GLU A 32 9.35 -8.07 -13.71
N GLU A 33 10.27 -7.16 -13.99
CA GLU A 33 11.56 -7.09 -13.30
C GLU A 33 11.38 -6.86 -11.80
N ILE A 34 10.53 -5.91 -11.42
CA ILE A 34 10.27 -5.58 -10.02
C ILE A 34 9.58 -6.75 -9.32
N GLN A 35 8.65 -7.41 -9.98
CA GLN A 35 7.98 -8.60 -9.45
C GLN A 35 8.97 -9.76 -9.22
N THR A 36 9.92 -9.95 -10.12
CA THR A 36 10.94 -10.99 -10.02
C THR A 36 11.88 -10.71 -8.85
N LYS A 37 12.41 -9.48 -8.75
CA LYS A 37 13.26 -9.04 -7.63
C LYS A 37 12.55 -9.10 -6.28
N ALA A 38 11.24 -8.81 -6.24
CA ALA A 38 10.44 -8.95 -5.03
C ALA A 38 10.31 -10.41 -4.60
N LYS A 39 10.04 -11.32 -5.55
CA LYS A 39 9.97 -12.78 -5.30
C LYS A 39 11.30 -13.35 -4.80
N GLU A 40 12.42 -12.98 -5.42
CA GLU A 40 13.75 -13.40 -4.99
C GLU A 40 14.06 -13.02 -3.55
N LYS A 41 13.58 -11.85 -3.11
CA LYS A 41 13.75 -11.36 -1.74
C LYS A 41 12.68 -11.86 -0.77
N GLY A 42 11.72 -12.67 -1.22
CA GLY A 42 10.61 -13.17 -0.40
C GLY A 42 9.69 -12.08 0.13
N MET A 43 9.61 -10.92 -0.55
CA MET A 43 8.82 -9.77 -0.14
C MET A 43 7.63 -9.56 -1.06
N SER A 44 6.58 -8.90 -0.56
CA SER A 44 5.53 -8.38 -1.44
C SER A 44 6.09 -7.26 -2.31
N MET A 45 5.48 -7.06 -3.49
CA MET A 45 5.88 -6.01 -4.41
C MET A 45 5.82 -4.62 -3.74
N THR A 46 4.82 -4.38 -2.90
CA THR A 46 4.64 -3.13 -2.15
C THR A 46 5.76 -2.90 -1.13
N GLU A 47 6.12 -3.93 -0.35
CA GLU A 47 7.23 -3.83 0.60
C GLU A 47 8.56 -3.59 -0.11
N PHE A 48 8.79 -4.27 -1.22
CA PHE A 48 9.97 -4.06 -2.07
C PHE A 48 10.06 -2.61 -2.55
N PHE A 49 8.95 -2.04 -3.05
CA PHE A 49 8.90 -0.64 -3.48
C PHE A 49 9.14 0.35 -2.33
N ILE A 50 8.49 0.15 -1.19
CA ILE A 50 8.66 1.03 -0.03
C ILE A 50 10.11 1.00 0.46
N LYS A 51 10.73 -0.18 0.49
CA LYS A 51 12.13 -0.34 0.89
C LYS A 51 13.07 0.37 -0.10
N ALA A 52 12.90 0.13 -1.40
CA ALA A 52 13.69 0.80 -2.43
C ALA A 52 13.54 2.33 -2.37
N ALA A 53 12.32 2.84 -2.15
CA ALA A 53 12.06 4.28 -2.02
C ALA A 53 12.72 4.89 -0.76
N LYS A 54 12.86 4.12 0.32
CA LYS A 54 13.58 4.56 1.53
C LYS A 54 15.10 4.55 1.36
N GLU A 55 15.62 3.60 0.60
CA GLU A 55 17.06 3.42 0.35
C GLU A 55 17.60 4.38 -0.72
N TYR A 56 16.77 4.87 -1.65
CA TYR A 56 17.14 5.83 -2.71
C TYR A 56 17.46 7.26 -2.18
N LYS A 57 17.75 7.40 -0.89
CA LYS A 57 18.03 8.68 -0.23
C LYS A 57 19.48 9.11 -0.37
#